data_AF-A0A8S3RZ50-F1
#
_entry.id   AF-A0A8S3RZ50-F1
#
_cell.length_a   1.000
_cell.length_b   1.000
_cell.length_c   1.000
_cell.angle_alpha   90.00
_cell.angle_beta   90.00
_cell.angle_gamma   90.00
#
_symmetry.space_group_name_H-M   'P 1'
#
loop_
_entity.id
_entity.type
_entity.pdbx_description
1 polymer ?
#
loop_
_entity_poly.entity_id
_entity_poly.type
_entity_poly.pdbx_seq_one_letter_code
_entity_poly.pdbx_strand_id
1 'polypeptide(L)'
;MAKLFCRMSDFTRDPIGLQVQRADSEEFIRNIHLGNTIGERDWAWEKICFEKEQLGKSLLRKVNELQLLHSEHEELKEKLDRNEQKTREVQSDLEKQMVNTQKVIKRLTEEKTKNRRLEQEMENLKDLEGRKRTPRVQRRVANGKNQTKFLEQLHDMKDTALAKANGDNEKLKKKLSILTDERPEYLIGQDEEIDNKRFKRKRLQECRYCHKALVPGQNTGTCYYHPRKPVHLHGNNEPKIKIWQCCGQEGKSEPEGCCQNTFHQPL
;
A
#
# COMPACT_ATOMS: atom_id res chain seq x y z
N MET A 1 -71.26 -10.58 -51.42
CA MET A 1 -70.97 -9.19 -51.84
C MET A 1 -71.18 -8.27 -50.65
N ALA A 2 -70.10 -7.77 -50.04
CA ALA A 2 -70.19 -6.90 -48.87
C ALA A 2 -70.35 -5.44 -49.35
N LYS A 3 -71.51 -4.83 -49.07
CA LYS A 3 -71.74 -3.40 -49.29
C LYS A 3 -70.97 -2.61 -48.24
N LEU A 4 -69.85 -2.01 -48.63
CA LEU A 4 -69.11 -1.04 -47.82
C LEU A 4 -69.85 0.30 -47.87
N PHE A 5 -70.73 0.54 -46.90
CA PHE A 5 -71.34 1.84 -46.69
C PHE A 5 -70.34 2.77 -46.00
N CYS A 6 -69.69 3.65 -46.76
CA CYS A 6 -69.06 4.84 -46.20
C CYS A 6 -70.17 5.87 -45.91
N ARG A 7 -70.57 6.02 -44.64
CA ARG A 7 -71.51 7.07 -44.23
C ARG A 7 -70.79 8.43 -44.26
N MET A 8 -71.43 9.44 -44.83
CA MET A 8 -70.96 10.84 -44.86
C MET A 8 -70.72 11.46 -43.46
N SER A 9 -71.14 10.81 -42.39
CA SER A 9 -71.08 11.34 -41.02
C SER A 9 -69.69 11.31 -40.37
N ASP A 10 -68.74 10.56 -40.93
CA ASP A 10 -67.43 10.35 -40.28
C ASP A 10 -66.42 11.47 -40.60
N PHE A 11 -66.85 12.49 -41.37
CA PHE A 11 -66.05 13.65 -41.77
C PHE A 11 -65.87 14.74 -40.69
N THR A 12 -66.26 14.51 -39.43
CA THR A 12 -66.14 15.55 -38.37
C THR A 12 -65.33 15.15 -37.13
N ARG A 13 -64.52 14.09 -37.18
CA ARG A 13 -63.55 13.83 -36.10
C ARG A 13 -62.14 13.59 -36.62
N ASP A 14 -61.43 14.70 -36.83
CA ASP A 14 -59.97 14.75 -36.85
C ASP A 14 -59.40 14.42 -35.46
N PRO A 15 -58.44 13.49 -35.34
CA PRO A 15 -57.51 13.44 -34.22
C PRO A 15 -56.18 14.16 -34.54
N ILE A 16 -55.95 14.54 -35.80
CA ILE A 16 -54.69 15.10 -36.27
C ILE A 16 -55.05 16.32 -37.13
N GLY A 17 -54.87 17.52 -36.60
CA GLY A 17 -55.32 18.80 -37.18
C GLY A 17 -54.66 19.18 -38.51
N LEU A 18 -54.90 18.39 -39.55
CA LEU A 18 -54.65 18.74 -40.94
C LEU A 18 -55.89 19.47 -41.45
N GLN A 19 -55.86 20.81 -41.40
CA GLN A 19 -56.83 21.63 -42.13
C GLN A 19 -56.67 21.35 -43.63
N VAL A 20 -57.48 20.44 -44.16
CA VAL A 20 -57.68 20.32 -45.60
C VAL A 20 -58.40 21.60 -46.04
N GLN A 21 -57.73 22.43 -46.83
CA GLN A 21 -58.32 23.64 -47.40
C GLN A 21 -59.63 23.27 -48.11
N ARG A 22 -60.74 23.87 -47.66
CA ARG A 22 -62.10 23.61 -48.17
C ARG A 22 -62.29 24.00 -49.65
N ALA A 23 -61.36 24.77 -50.23
CA ALA A 23 -61.51 25.39 -51.54
C ALA A 23 -61.65 24.36 -52.69
N ASP A 24 -60.89 23.27 -52.67
CA ASP A 24 -60.92 22.27 -53.76
C ASP A 24 -62.14 21.33 -53.69
N SER A 25 -62.87 21.34 -52.56
CA SER A 25 -64.01 20.45 -52.36
C SER A 25 -65.30 20.96 -53.00
N GLU A 26 -65.49 22.27 -53.14
CA GLU A 26 -66.72 22.84 -53.69
C GLU A 26 -66.80 22.76 -55.23
N GLU A 27 -65.66 22.86 -55.90
CA GLU A 27 -65.57 22.70 -57.36
C GLU A 27 -65.70 21.21 -57.75
N PHE A 28 -65.16 20.33 -56.91
CA PHE A 28 -65.30 18.88 -57.04
C PHE A 28 -66.74 18.38 -56.86
N ILE A 29 -67.44 18.87 -55.83
CA ILE A 29 -68.86 18.56 -55.59
C ILE A 29 -69.74 19.08 -56.74
N ARG A 30 -69.40 20.25 -57.31
CA ARG A 30 -70.08 20.81 -58.49
C ARG A 30 -69.91 19.93 -59.73
N ASN A 31 -68.71 19.40 -59.97
CA ASN A 31 -68.45 18.54 -61.13
C ASN A 31 -69.14 17.17 -61.05
N ILE A 32 -69.33 16.61 -59.85
CA ILE A 32 -70.16 15.41 -59.64
C ILE A 32 -71.65 15.71 -59.91
N HIS A 33 -72.11 16.95 -59.66
CA HIS A 33 -73.51 17.32 -59.87
C HIS A 33 -73.88 17.62 -61.33
N LEU A 34 -72.92 17.96 -62.20
CA LEU A 34 -73.19 18.52 -63.52
C LEU A 34 -73.07 17.55 -64.70
N GLY A 35 -72.70 16.29 -64.48
CA GLY A 35 -72.65 15.29 -65.54
C GLY A 35 -72.94 13.89 -65.03
N ASN A 36 -73.86 13.21 -65.71
CA ASN A 36 -73.99 11.75 -65.77
C ASN A 36 -74.79 11.05 -64.67
N THR A 37 -75.29 9.87 -65.09
CA THR A 37 -76.26 9.01 -64.40
C THR A 37 -75.80 8.63 -62.99
N ILE A 38 -76.75 8.25 -62.12
CA ILE A 38 -76.49 7.86 -60.72
C ILE A 38 -75.34 6.85 -60.61
N GLY A 39 -75.23 5.90 -61.55
CA GLY A 39 -74.17 4.88 -61.55
C GLY A 39 -72.75 5.42 -61.80
N GLU A 40 -72.58 6.52 -62.53
CA GLU A 40 -71.25 7.11 -62.77
C GLU A 40 -70.74 7.90 -61.57
N ARG A 41 -71.66 8.50 -60.80
CA ARG A 41 -71.34 9.17 -59.53
C ARG A 41 -70.90 8.17 -58.48
N ASP A 42 -71.61 7.05 -58.35
CA ASP A 42 -71.28 5.99 -57.39
C ASP A 42 -69.91 5.38 -57.70
N TRP A 43 -69.60 5.10 -58.98
CA TRP A 43 -68.29 4.60 -59.39
C TRP A 43 -67.15 5.59 -59.10
N ALA A 44 -67.36 6.88 -59.37
CA ALA A 44 -66.38 7.92 -59.07
C ALA A 44 -66.11 8.02 -57.55
N TRP A 45 -67.17 7.95 -56.73
CA TRP A 45 -67.05 7.91 -55.27
C TRP A 45 -66.31 6.68 -54.75
N GLU A 46 -66.64 5.49 -55.24
CA GLU A 46 -65.94 4.25 -54.87
C GLU A 46 -64.45 4.32 -55.20
N LYS A 47 -64.10 4.87 -56.37
CA LYS A 47 -62.70 5.06 -56.78
C LYS A 47 -61.95 6.01 -55.84
N ILE A 48 -62.54 7.13 -55.46
CA ILE A 48 -61.93 8.09 -54.52
C ILE A 48 -61.73 7.47 -53.14
N CYS A 49 -62.74 6.76 -52.63
CA CYS A 49 -62.65 6.07 -51.35
C CYS A 49 -61.53 5.03 -51.36
N PHE A 50 -61.42 4.25 -52.44
CA PHE A 50 -60.34 3.28 -52.62
C PHE A 50 -58.97 3.96 -52.66
N GLU A 51 -58.80 5.02 -53.45
CA GLU A 51 -57.52 5.76 -53.53
C GLU A 51 -57.12 6.36 -52.18
N LYS A 52 -58.07 6.94 -51.43
CA LYS A 52 -57.83 7.45 -50.07
C LYS A 52 -57.44 6.35 -49.09
N GLU A 53 -58.08 5.19 -49.15
CA GLU A 53 -57.72 4.04 -48.32
C GLU A 53 -56.30 3.54 -48.63
N GLN A 54 -55.92 3.48 -49.91
CA GLN A 54 -54.56 3.11 -50.31
C GLN A 54 -53.52 4.14 -49.85
N LEU A 55 -53.82 5.44 -49.96
CA LEU A 55 -52.97 6.50 -49.43
C LEU A 55 -52.83 6.40 -47.90
N GLY A 56 -53.92 6.15 -47.18
CA GLY A 56 -53.90 5.94 -45.72
C GLY A 56 -53.01 4.76 -45.31
N LYS A 57 -53.13 3.61 -46.00
CA LYS A 57 -52.26 2.43 -45.78
C LYS A 57 -50.79 2.73 -46.12
N SER A 58 -50.54 3.49 -47.17
CA SER A 58 -49.17 3.90 -47.56
C SER A 58 -48.54 4.83 -46.51
N LEU A 59 -49.29 5.83 -46.05
CA LEU A 59 -48.86 6.75 -45.00
C LEU A 59 -48.58 6.01 -43.69
N LEU A 60 -49.46 5.11 -43.28
CA LEU A 60 -49.28 4.32 -42.05
C LEU A 60 -47.99 3.48 -42.09
N ARG A 61 -47.69 2.86 -43.24
CA ARG A 61 -46.42 2.13 -43.43
C ARG A 61 -45.20 3.04 -43.26
N LYS A 62 -45.22 4.22 -43.88
CA LYS A 62 -44.12 5.19 -43.75
C LYS A 62 -43.96 5.71 -42.32
N VAL A 63 -45.05 5.94 -41.60
CA VAL A 63 -45.01 6.36 -40.20
C VAL A 63 -44.36 5.28 -39.33
N ASN A 64 -44.74 4.01 -39.53
CA ASN A 64 -44.14 2.90 -38.78
C ASN A 64 -42.64 2.74 -39.08
N GLU A 65 -42.24 2.91 -40.34
CA GLU A 65 -40.82 2.89 -40.74
C GLU A 65 -40.03 4.03 -40.08
N LEU A 66 -40.59 5.25 -40.07
CA LEU A 66 -39.97 6.39 -39.38
C LEU A 66 -39.87 6.18 -37.87
N GLN A 67 -40.86 5.56 -37.24
CA GLN A 67 -40.81 5.22 -35.81
C GLN A 67 -39.69 4.23 -35.51
N LEU A 68 -39.51 3.21 -36.35
CA LEU A 68 -38.43 2.23 -36.21
C LEU A 68 -37.06 2.90 -36.36
N LEU A 69 -36.88 3.69 -37.41
CA LEU A 69 -35.64 4.44 -37.65
C LEU A 69 -35.33 5.43 -36.52
N HIS A 70 -36.36 6.08 -35.95
CA HIS A 70 -36.18 6.97 -34.82
C HIS A 70 -35.70 6.21 -33.58
N SER A 71 -36.26 5.03 -33.30
CA SER A 71 -35.82 4.16 -32.20
C SER A 71 -34.37 3.72 -32.39
N GLU A 72 -33.99 3.27 -33.60
CA GLU A 72 -32.62 2.87 -33.91
C GLU A 72 -31.64 4.05 -33.78
N HIS A 73 -32.05 5.25 -34.21
CA HIS A 73 -31.26 6.46 -34.06
C HIS A 73 -31.00 6.81 -32.59
N GLU A 74 -32.03 6.77 -31.74
CA GLU A 74 -31.84 7.03 -30.30
C GLU A 74 -30.93 5.99 -29.64
N GLU A 75 -31.07 4.70 -29.98
CA GLU A 75 -30.16 3.67 -29.49
C GLU A 75 -28.69 3.90 -29.91
N LEU A 76 -28.48 4.30 -31.17
CA LEU A 76 -27.15 4.60 -31.69
C LEU A 76 -26.55 5.84 -31.00
N LYS A 77 -27.37 6.86 -30.74
CA LYS A 77 -26.97 8.05 -30.01
C LYS A 77 -26.54 7.73 -28.58
N GLU A 78 -27.31 6.91 -27.85
CA GLU A 78 -26.90 6.46 -26.51
C GLU A 78 -25.62 5.61 -26.53
N LYS A 79 -25.42 4.80 -27.57
CA LYS A 79 -24.17 4.04 -27.76
C LYS A 79 -22.99 4.97 -28.03
N LEU A 80 -23.19 6.01 -28.83
CA LEU A 80 -22.18 7.03 -29.11
C LEU A 80 -21.79 7.78 -27.84
N ASP A 81 -22.76 8.28 -27.08
CA ASP A 81 -22.52 9.01 -25.82
C ASP A 81 -21.72 8.17 -24.82
N ARG A 82 -22.10 6.89 -24.65
CA ARG A 82 -21.34 5.94 -23.81
C ARG A 82 -19.91 5.72 -24.31
N ASN A 83 -19.70 5.68 -25.61
CA ASN A 83 -18.37 5.48 -26.18
C ASN A 83 -17.50 6.73 -26.06
N GLU A 84 -18.08 7.92 -26.25
CA GLU A 84 -17.40 9.19 -26.00
C GLU A 84 -16.98 9.34 -24.54
N GLN A 85 -17.84 8.93 -23.60
CA GLN A 85 -17.50 8.93 -22.18
C GLN A 85 -16.32 7.98 -21.89
N LYS A 86 -16.38 6.74 -22.37
CA LYS A 86 -15.26 5.78 -22.24
C LYS A 86 -13.97 6.32 -22.86
N THR A 87 -14.06 7.00 -24.00
CA THR A 87 -12.89 7.60 -24.66
C THR A 87 -12.27 8.69 -23.80
N ARG A 88 -13.09 9.55 -23.17
CA ARG A 88 -12.62 10.57 -22.22
C ARG A 88 -11.96 9.96 -20.98
N GLU A 89 -12.52 8.89 -20.44
CA GLU A 89 -11.94 8.15 -19.30
C GLU A 89 -10.57 7.55 -19.66
N VAL A 90 -10.49 6.85 -20.79
CA VAL A 90 -9.23 6.27 -21.29
C VAL A 90 -8.18 7.36 -21.55
N GLN A 91 -8.58 8.49 -22.12
CA GLN A 91 -7.68 9.62 -22.34
C GLN A 91 -7.14 10.18 -21.01
N SER A 92 -8.01 10.37 -20.01
CA SER A 92 -7.58 10.84 -18.69
C SER A 92 -6.58 9.88 -18.02
N ASP A 93 -6.82 8.57 -18.12
CA ASP A 93 -5.93 7.58 -17.56
C ASP A 93 -4.59 7.50 -18.30
N LEU A 94 -4.60 7.66 -19.62
CA LEU A 94 -3.39 7.77 -20.43
C LEU A 94 -2.55 8.98 -20.01
N GLU A 95 -3.18 10.15 -19.82
CA GLU A 95 -2.50 11.35 -19.35
C GLU A 95 -1.85 11.15 -17.97
N LYS A 96 -2.57 10.51 -17.03
CA LYS A 96 -2.01 10.14 -15.71
C LYS A 96 -0.80 9.21 -15.84
N GLN A 97 -0.88 8.20 -16.71
CA GLN A 97 0.23 7.28 -16.95
C GLN A 97 1.44 7.99 -17.58
N MET A 98 1.21 8.91 -18.51
CA MET A 98 2.27 9.73 -19.10
C MET A 98 2.98 10.59 -18.04
N VAL A 99 2.22 11.27 -17.17
CA VAL A 99 2.79 12.06 -16.07
C VAL A 99 3.60 11.18 -15.11
N ASN A 100 3.10 10.01 -14.76
CA ASN A 100 3.82 9.06 -13.90
C ASN A 100 5.11 8.55 -14.56
N THR A 101 5.05 8.21 -15.84
CA THR A 101 6.22 7.79 -16.62
C THR A 101 7.27 8.90 -16.65
N GLN A 102 6.86 10.15 -16.85
CA GLN A 102 7.78 11.29 -16.85
C GLN A 102 8.43 11.51 -15.47
N LYS A 103 7.69 11.31 -14.37
CA LYS A 103 8.25 11.34 -13.01
C LYS A 103 9.28 10.22 -12.79
N VAL A 104 9.00 9.01 -13.28
CA VAL A 104 9.94 7.88 -13.21
C VAL A 104 11.21 8.18 -13.99
N ILE A 105 11.09 8.71 -15.22
CA ILE A 105 12.24 9.11 -16.04
C ILE A 105 13.09 10.16 -15.30
N LYS A 106 12.47 11.19 -14.70
CA LYS A 106 13.20 12.20 -13.91
C LYS A 106 13.99 11.58 -12.77
N ARG A 107 13.35 10.71 -11.96
CA ARG A 107 14.03 9.98 -10.88
C ARG A 107 15.18 9.12 -11.40
N LEU A 108 14.98 8.42 -12.51
CA LEU A 108 16.02 7.57 -13.11
C LEU A 108 17.21 8.41 -13.59
N THR A 109 16.96 9.60 -14.16
CA THR A 109 18.04 10.52 -14.53
C THR A 109 18.80 11.04 -13.32
N GLU A 110 18.11 11.39 -12.23
CA GLU A 110 18.75 11.82 -10.99
C GLU A 110 19.63 10.70 -10.40
N GLU A 111 19.12 9.47 -10.30
CA GLU A 111 19.89 8.33 -9.82
C GLU A 111 21.08 7.99 -10.72
N LYS A 112 20.93 8.10 -12.04
CA LYS A 112 22.06 7.94 -12.96
C LYS A 112 23.15 8.98 -12.71
N THR A 113 22.79 10.23 -12.41
CA THR A 113 23.78 11.26 -12.06
C THR A 113 24.46 10.99 -10.72
N LYS A 114 23.72 10.51 -9.70
CA LYS A 114 24.29 10.11 -8.42
C LYS A 114 25.25 8.94 -8.57
N ASN A 115 24.88 7.90 -9.32
CA ASN A 115 25.75 6.76 -9.60
C ASN A 115 27.04 7.20 -10.28
N ARG A 116 26.96 8.09 -11.29
CA ARG A 116 28.16 8.62 -11.95
C ARG A 116 29.07 9.37 -10.97
N ARG A 117 28.51 10.12 -10.01
CA ARG A 117 29.31 10.80 -8.96
C ARG A 117 29.97 9.79 -8.03
N LEU A 118 29.24 8.76 -7.60
CA LEU A 118 29.79 7.70 -6.77
C LEU A 118 30.90 6.93 -7.49
N GLU A 119 30.76 6.66 -8.79
CA GLU A 119 31.83 6.06 -9.61
C GLU A 119 33.09 6.94 -9.62
N GLN A 120 32.94 8.25 -9.77
CA GLN A 120 34.05 9.20 -9.70
C GLN A 120 34.70 9.25 -8.32
N GLU A 121 33.90 9.26 -7.24
CA GLU A 121 34.40 9.21 -5.87
C GLU A 121 35.16 7.91 -5.58
N MET A 122 34.63 6.77 -6.05
CA MET A 122 35.29 5.47 -5.94
C MET A 122 36.63 5.45 -6.68
N GLU A 123 36.71 6.04 -7.87
CA GLU A 123 37.96 6.13 -8.63
C GLU A 123 38.98 7.04 -7.92
N ASN A 124 38.54 8.19 -7.41
CA ASN A 124 39.38 9.09 -6.60
C ASN A 124 39.91 8.39 -5.32
N LEU A 125 39.09 7.55 -4.68
CA LEU A 125 39.50 6.77 -3.51
C LEU A 125 40.56 5.71 -3.88
N LYS A 126 40.40 5.01 -5.01
CA LYS A 126 41.42 4.09 -5.51
C LYS A 126 42.74 4.81 -5.81
N ASP A 127 42.67 5.99 -6.42
CA ASP A 127 43.86 6.81 -6.70
C ASP A 127 44.57 7.25 -5.40
N LEU A 128 43.81 7.59 -4.36
CA LEU A 128 44.35 7.91 -3.04
C LEU A 128 44.97 6.69 -2.35
N GLU A 129 44.37 5.52 -2.46
CA GLU A 129 44.97 4.26 -1.99
C GLU A 129 46.26 3.92 -2.76
N GLY A 130 46.27 4.15 -4.08
CA GLY A 130 47.46 4.03 -4.92
C GLY A 130 48.57 4.99 -4.49
N ARG A 131 48.25 6.26 -4.22
CA ARG A 131 49.21 7.29 -3.76
C ARG A 131 49.67 7.08 -2.31
N LYS A 132 48.88 6.44 -1.44
CA LYS A 132 49.32 6.03 -0.09
C LYS A 132 50.37 4.92 -0.13
N ARG A 133 50.68 4.32 -1.29
CA ARG A 133 51.83 3.41 -1.48
C ARG A 133 53.16 4.15 -1.72
N THR A 134 53.38 5.28 -1.05
CA THR A 134 54.75 5.82 -0.99
C THR A 134 55.62 4.86 -0.16
N PRO A 135 56.90 4.64 -0.52
CA PRO A 135 57.82 3.76 0.21
C PRO A 135 57.94 4.08 1.71
N ARG A 136 57.62 5.31 2.09
CA ARG A 136 57.63 5.82 3.46
C ARG A 136 56.42 5.36 4.30
N VAL A 137 55.25 5.23 3.68
CA VAL A 137 54.04 4.70 4.33
C VAL A 137 54.10 3.17 4.44
N GLN A 138 54.62 2.49 3.42
CA GLN A 138 54.85 1.03 3.49
C GLN A 138 55.81 0.66 4.64
N ARG A 139 56.86 1.44 4.90
CA ARG A 139 57.73 1.25 6.07
C ARG A 139 57.02 1.43 7.41
N ARG A 140 56.08 2.38 7.53
CA ARG A 140 55.27 2.55 8.75
C ARG A 140 54.28 1.40 8.96
N VAL A 141 53.66 0.91 7.90
CA VAL A 141 52.74 -0.24 7.95
C VAL A 141 53.49 -1.55 8.28
N ALA A 142 54.71 -1.73 7.76
CA ALA A 142 55.56 -2.86 8.13
C ALA A 142 55.97 -2.85 9.62
N ASN A 143 56.31 -1.68 10.17
CA ASN A 143 56.59 -1.54 11.60
C ASN A 143 55.36 -1.79 12.48
N GLY A 144 54.16 -1.35 12.06
CA GLY A 144 52.90 -1.68 12.76
C GLY A 144 52.55 -3.18 12.71
N LYS A 145 52.91 -3.89 11.64
CA LYS A 145 52.78 -5.36 11.54
C LYS A 145 53.75 -6.10 12.47
N ASN A 146 54.96 -5.58 12.67
CA ASN A 146 55.89 -6.15 13.65
C ASN A 146 55.44 -5.89 15.09
N GLN A 147 54.84 -4.72 15.35
CA GLN A 147 54.28 -4.38 16.66
C GLN A 147 53.06 -5.23 17.01
N THR A 148 52.19 -5.53 16.04
CA THR A 148 51.04 -6.44 16.24
C THR A 148 51.49 -7.88 16.45
N LYS A 149 52.47 -8.38 15.69
CA LYS A 149 53.09 -9.70 15.95
C LYS A 149 53.73 -9.81 17.32
N PHE A 150 54.38 -8.75 17.81
CA PHE A 150 54.95 -8.72 19.16
C PHE A 150 53.88 -8.72 20.26
N LEU A 151 52.78 -8.00 20.05
CA LEU A 151 51.63 -8.01 20.97
C LEU A 151 50.92 -9.37 21.00
N GLU A 152 50.78 -10.03 19.85
CA GLU A 152 50.27 -11.41 19.76
C GLU A 152 51.18 -12.38 20.53
N GLN A 153 52.51 -12.30 20.36
CA GLN A 153 53.46 -13.11 21.14
C GLN A 153 53.38 -12.85 22.64
N LEU A 154 53.20 -11.59 23.07
CA LEU A 154 53.01 -11.27 24.49
C LEU A 154 51.71 -11.84 25.05
N HIS A 155 50.64 -11.86 24.25
CA HIS A 155 49.38 -12.50 24.62
C HIS A 155 49.54 -14.01 24.76
N ASP A 156 50.19 -14.67 23.80
CA ASP A 156 50.46 -16.12 23.87
C ASP A 156 51.34 -16.48 25.08
N MET A 157 52.35 -15.66 25.39
CA MET A 157 53.19 -15.83 26.59
C MET A 157 52.40 -15.64 27.89
N LYS A 158 51.48 -14.67 27.91
CA LYS A 158 50.59 -14.44 29.05
C LYS A 158 49.64 -15.62 29.24
N ASP A 159 49.08 -16.16 28.16
CA ASP A 159 48.11 -17.26 28.21
C ASP A 159 48.80 -18.58 28.61
N THR A 160 50.02 -18.82 28.13
CA THR A 160 50.84 -19.96 28.61
C THR A 160 51.26 -19.81 30.07
N ALA A 161 51.61 -18.60 30.53
CA ALA A 161 51.89 -18.34 31.94
C ALA A 161 50.65 -18.56 32.83
N LEU A 162 49.47 -18.13 32.36
CA LEU A 162 48.19 -18.38 33.03
C LEU A 162 47.84 -19.87 33.07
N ALA A 163 48.02 -20.59 31.97
CA ALA A 163 47.79 -22.03 31.92
C ALA A 163 48.72 -22.79 32.88
N LYS A 164 50.00 -22.39 32.94
CA LYS A 164 50.97 -22.95 33.90
C LYS A 164 50.56 -22.65 35.34
N ALA A 165 50.21 -21.41 35.65
CA ALA A 165 49.75 -21.02 36.99
C ALA A 165 48.47 -21.77 37.41
N ASN A 166 47.53 -21.98 36.48
CA ASN A 166 46.33 -22.77 36.74
C ASN A 166 46.65 -24.24 36.96
N GLY A 167 47.54 -24.84 36.17
CA GLY A 167 48.00 -26.22 36.36
C GLY A 167 48.76 -26.41 37.68
N ASP A 168 49.57 -25.45 38.08
CA ASP A 168 50.26 -25.47 39.37
C ASP A 168 49.29 -25.27 40.54
N ASN A 169 48.26 -24.43 40.38
CA ASN A 169 47.18 -24.27 41.34
C ASN A 169 46.36 -25.57 41.48
N GLU A 170 46.07 -26.28 40.40
CA GLU A 170 45.42 -27.60 40.48
C GLU A 170 46.29 -28.65 41.19
N LYS A 171 47.61 -28.65 40.95
CA LYS A 171 48.53 -29.52 41.68
C LYS A 171 48.58 -29.17 43.17
N LEU A 172 48.58 -27.89 43.51
CA LEU A 172 48.50 -27.40 44.89
C LEU A 172 47.18 -27.81 45.55
N LYS A 173 46.04 -27.68 44.85
CA LYS A 173 44.73 -28.17 45.33
C LYS A 173 44.73 -29.67 45.59
N LYS A 174 45.34 -30.48 44.71
CA LYS A 174 45.49 -31.92 44.94
C LYS A 174 46.41 -32.23 46.13
N LYS A 175 47.51 -31.49 46.31
CA LYS A 175 48.37 -31.65 47.49
C LYS A 175 47.66 -31.25 48.78
N LEU A 176 46.89 -30.16 48.75
CA LEU A 176 46.07 -29.71 49.87
C LEU A 176 44.97 -30.71 50.22
N SER A 177 44.32 -31.34 49.23
CA SER A 177 43.31 -32.37 49.49
C SER A 177 43.90 -33.59 50.19
N ILE A 178 45.10 -34.02 49.78
CA ILE A 178 45.83 -35.12 50.42
C ILE A 178 46.16 -34.78 51.88
N LEU A 179 46.60 -33.53 52.15
CA LEU A 179 46.91 -33.08 53.50
C LEU A 179 45.67 -32.90 54.39
N THR A 180 44.49 -32.62 53.81
CA THR A 180 43.23 -32.57 54.57
C THR A 180 42.65 -33.95 54.85
N ASP A 181 42.93 -34.95 54.00
CA ASP A 181 42.49 -36.33 54.20
C ASP A 181 43.39 -37.08 55.22
N GLU A 182 44.63 -36.62 55.43
CA GLU A 182 45.54 -37.11 56.49
C GLU A 182 45.47 -36.26 57.78
N ARG A 183 44.26 -35.85 58.19
CA ARG A 183 44.09 -35.20 59.50
C ARG A 183 43.97 -36.29 60.57
N PRO A 184 44.89 -36.40 61.55
CA PRO A 184 44.82 -37.44 62.57
C PRO A 184 43.50 -37.33 63.35
N GLU A 185 42.76 -38.43 63.45
CA GLU A 185 41.42 -38.52 64.05
C GLU A 185 41.40 -38.16 65.56
N TYR A 186 42.55 -37.93 66.19
CA TYR A 186 42.65 -37.51 67.60
C TYR A 186 42.45 -35.99 67.84
N LEU A 187 42.25 -35.18 66.78
CA LEU A 187 41.88 -33.76 66.90
C LEU A 187 40.41 -33.49 66.52
N ILE A 188 39.55 -34.51 66.46
CA ILE A 188 38.09 -34.35 66.33
C ILE A 188 37.52 -34.07 67.73
N GLY A 189 37.79 -32.87 68.24
CA GLY A 189 37.37 -32.51 69.59
C GLY A 189 37.74 -31.09 69.96
N GLN A 190 37.64 -30.16 69.02
CA GLN A 190 37.54 -28.70 69.21
C GLN A 190 37.65 -28.08 67.82
N ASP A 191 36.51 -27.60 67.33
CA ASP A 191 36.32 -26.53 66.31
C ASP A 191 34.92 -26.74 65.70
N GLU A 192 33.90 -26.76 66.58
CA GLU A 192 32.65 -26.08 66.23
C GLU A 192 32.99 -24.58 66.09
N GLU A 193 32.36 -23.92 65.12
CA GLU A 193 32.58 -22.51 64.76
C GLU A 193 33.89 -22.25 63.98
N ILE A 194 33.82 -22.21 62.65
CA ILE A 194 34.23 -21.05 61.82
C ILE A 194 33.95 -21.35 60.33
N ASP A 195 32.91 -20.66 59.84
CA ASP A 195 32.71 -20.17 58.47
C ASP A 195 32.55 -21.14 57.28
N ASN A 196 31.49 -21.95 57.33
CA ASN A 196 30.75 -22.35 56.13
C ASN A 196 29.79 -21.24 55.64
N LYS A 197 30.29 -20.00 55.46
CA LYS A 197 29.54 -18.94 54.77
C LYS A 197 29.60 -19.15 53.26
N ARG A 198 28.78 -20.08 52.75
CA ARG A 198 28.36 -20.10 51.34
C ARG A 198 27.87 -18.71 50.97
N PHE A 199 28.56 -18.03 50.06
CA PHE A 199 28.04 -16.86 49.35
C PHE A 199 26.77 -17.28 48.59
N LYS A 200 25.59 -17.13 49.22
CA LYS A 200 24.32 -17.10 48.48
C LYS A 200 24.38 -15.85 47.62
N ARG A 201 24.66 -16.00 46.32
CA ARG A 201 24.46 -14.94 45.33
C ARG A 201 22.99 -14.51 45.44
N LYS A 202 22.73 -13.34 46.05
CA LYS A 202 21.41 -12.71 46.01
C LYS A 202 21.07 -12.53 44.52
N ARG A 203 19.97 -13.15 44.06
CA ARG A 203 19.49 -12.93 42.69
C ARG A 203 19.31 -11.42 42.49
N LEU A 204 19.88 -10.86 41.43
CA LEU A 204 19.60 -9.49 41.04
C LEU A 204 18.10 -9.41 40.75
N GLN A 205 17.37 -8.62 41.52
CA GLN A 205 15.95 -8.36 41.24
C GLN A 205 15.89 -7.40 40.06
N GLU A 206 14.95 -7.58 39.13
CA GLU A 206 14.75 -6.64 38.03
C GLU A 206 13.73 -5.58 38.43
N CYS A 207 13.79 -4.39 37.85
CA CYS A 207 12.78 -3.37 38.09
C CYS A 207 11.47 -3.70 37.35
N ARG A 208 10.34 -3.65 38.05
CA ARG A 208 8.99 -3.89 37.48
C ARG A 208 8.65 -3.01 36.28
N TYR A 209 9.21 -1.81 36.23
CA TYR A 209 8.81 -0.79 35.25
C TYR A 209 9.78 -0.66 34.08
N CYS A 210 11.08 -0.65 34.34
CA CYS A 210 12.11 -0.48 33.30
C CYS A 210 12.95 -1.73 33.02
N HIS A 211 12.70 -2.84 33.73
CA HIS A 211 13.39 -4.13 33.60
C HIS A 211 14.92 -4.08 33.76
N LYS A 212 15.48 -2.99 34.29
CA LYS A 212 16.90 -2.92 34.64
C LYS A 212 17.19 -3.74 35.89
N ALA A 213 18.36 -4.37 35.95
CA ALA A 213 18.84 -5.09 37.12
C ALA A 213 19.03 -4.12 38.30
N LEU A 214 18.43 -4.45 39.45
CA LEU A 214 18.54 -3.73 40.71
C LEU A 214 19.61 -4.37 41.58
N VAL A 215 20.54 -3.54 42.05
CA VAL A 215 21.53 -3.94 43.04
C VAL A 215 20.89 -3.81 44.43
N PRO A 216 20.90 -4.87 45.26
CA PRO A 216 20.33 -4.81 46.60
C PRO A 216 20.97 -3.69 47.43
N GLY A 217 20.17 -2.70 47.86
CA GLY A 217 20.64 -1.55 48.65
C GLY A 217 20.87 -0.26 47.87
N GLN A 218 20.68 -0.25 46.54
CA GLN A 218 20.78 0.95 45.69
C GLN A 218 19.46 1.27 44.96
N ASN A 219 18.32 1.08 45.63
CA ASN A 219 16.99 1.37 45.06
C ASN A 219 16.65 2.87 45.03
N THR A 220 17.63 3.76 45.17
CA THR A 220 17.44 5.22 45.29
C THR A 220 17.40 5.94 43.95
N GLY A 221 17.61 5.24 42.83
CA GLY A 221 17.55 5.81 41.49
C GLY A 221 16.12 6.12 41.03
N THR A 222 15.96 7.21 40.29
CA THR A 222 14.72 7.54 39.58
C THR A 222 14.56 6.63 38.37
N CYS A 223 13.50 5.83 38.37
CA CYS A 223 13.06 5.01 37.26
C CYS A 223 12.23 5.85 36.29
N TYR A 224 12.72 6.00 35.08
CA TYR A 224 12.00 6.60 33.96
C TYR A 224 11.38 5.49 33.12
N TYR A 225 10.06 5.49 32.98
CA TYR A 225 9.35 4.48 32.19
C TYR A 225 8.06 5.02 31.58
N HIS A 226 7.55 4.34 30.55
CA HIS A 226 6.22 4.58 30.00
C HIS A 226 5.20 3.68 30.71
N PRO A 227 4.11 4.23 31.28
CA PRO A 227 3.13 3.46 32.06
C PRO A 227 2.31 2.49 31.21
N ARG A 228 2.30 2.65 29.89
CA ARG A 228 1.61 1.78 28.94
C ARG A 228 2.60 1.21 27.94
N LYS A 229 2.45 -0.08 27.63
CA LYS A 229 3.22 -0.74 26.58
C LYS A 229 2.92 -0.08 25.22
N PRO A 230 3.91 0.06 24.32
CA PRO A 230 3.68 0.62 23.00
C PRO A 230 2.75 -0.29 22.19
N VAL A 231 1.80 0.33 21.48
CA VAL A 231 0.95 -0.37 20.50
C VAL A 231 1.73 -0.47 19.20
N HIS A 232 1.75 -1.67 18.62
CA HIS A 232 2.43 -1.92 17.36
C HIS A 232 1.41 -1.78 16.23
N LEU A 233 1.63 -0.85 15.31
CA LEU A 233 0.85 -0.80 14.08
C LEU A 233 1.43 -1.80 13.09
N HIS A 234 0.61 -2.77 12.70
CA HIS A 234 0.96 -3.73 11.66
C HIS A 234 0.57 -3.17 10.29
N GLY A 235 1.55 -2.64 9.57
CA GLY A 235 1.47 -2.40 8.13
C GLY A 235 2.10 -3.58 7.38
N ASN A 236 1.39 -4.14 6.40
CA ASN A 236 1.88 -5.22 5.53
C ASN A 236 2.99 -4.71 4.58
N ASN A 237 4.15 -4.28 5.10
CA ASN A 237 5.44 -3.99 4.43
C ASN A 237 6.14 -2.68 4.89
N GLU A 238 5.79 -2.12 6.04
CA GLU A 238 6.47 -0.94 6.60
C GLU A 238 7.13 -1.24 7.97
N PRO A 239 8.24 -0.55 8.33
CA PRO A 239 8.94 -0.81 9.58
C PRO A 239 8.03 -0.58 10.78
N LYS A 240 7.92 -1.57 11.68
CA LYS A 240 7.05 -1.58 12.87
C LYS A 240 7.09 -0.24 13.61
N ILE A 241 6.12 0.63 13.33
CA ILE A 241 5.92 1.88 14.07
C ILE A 241 5.27 1.53 15.39
N LYS A 242 5.90 1.95 16.48
CA LYS A 242 5.38 1.85 17.84
C LYS A 242 4.71 3.17 18.20
N ILE A 243 3.52 3.09 18.76
CA ILE A 243 2.80 4.24 19.31
C ILE A 243 2.84 4.14 20.83
N TRP A 244 3.44 5.14 21.47
CA TRP A 244 3.43 5.27 22.93
C TRP A 244 2.20 6.06 23.36
N GLN A 245 1.16 5.35 23.78
CA GLN A 245 -0.14 5.94 24.15
C GLN A 245 -0.05 7.00 25.27
N CYS A 246 1.00 6.99 26.08
CA CYS A 246 1.22 7.99 27.13
C CYS A 246 1.64 9.37 26.60
N CYS A 247 2.35 9.44 25.48
CA CYS A 247 2.81 10.70 24.86
C CYS A 247 2.12 11.02 23.53
N GLY A 248 1.47 10.03 22.90
CA GLY A 248 1.06 10.16 21.50
C GLY A 248 2.25 10.23 20.52
N GLN A 249 3.46 9.90 20.97
CA GLN A 249 4.64 9.85 20.11
C GLN A 249 4.70 8.53 19.36
N GLU A 250 5.11 8.60 18.10
CA GLU A 250 5.22 7.47 17.20
C GLU A 250 6.65 7.36 16.66
N GLY A 251 7.18 6.14 16.61
CA GLY A 251 8.56 5.94 16.17
C GLY A 251 9.00 4.49 16.15
N LYS A 252 10.22 4.26 15.66
CA LYS A 252 10.85 2.93 15.68
C LYS A 252 11.50 2.62 17.03
N SER A 253 11.91 3.66 17.75
CA SER A 253 12.60 3.63 19.04
C SER A 253 11.82 4.41 20.10
N GLU A 254 12.07 4.07 21.37
CA GLU A 254 11.47 4.77 22.52
C GLU A 254 11.78 6.26 22.47
N PRO A 255 10.77 7.13 22.57
CA PRO A 255 10.98 8.57 22.45
C PRO A 255 11.52 9.14 23.76
N GLU A 256 12.44 10.10 23.65
CA GLU A 256 12.96 10.82 24.80
C GLU A 256 11.93 11.83 25.32
N GLY A 257 11.76 11.93 26.65
CA GLY A 257 11.07 13.05 27.29
C GLY A 257 9.61 12.86 27.71
N CYS A 258 9.00 11.68 27.60
CA CYS A 258 7.65 11.39 28.14
C CYS A 258 7.63 10.24 29.17
N CYS A 259 8.70 10.14 29.95
CA CYS A 259 8.83 9.11 30.97
C CYS A 259 8.26 9.60 32.29
N GLN A 260 7.36 8.82 32.91
CA GLN A 260 7.01 9.04 34.31
C GLN A 260 8.20 8.68 35.19
N ASN A 261 8.38 9.42 36.27
CA ASN A 261 9.44 9.20 37.25
C ASN A 261 8.88 8.58 38.53
N THR A 262 9.31 7.37 38.84
CA THR A 262 9.07 6.77 40.16
C THR A 262 10.37 6.22 40.71
N PHE A 263 10.37 5.75 41.96
CA PHE A 263 11.46 4.92 42.42
C PHE A 263 11.42 3.54 41.75
N HIS A 264 12.59 2.94 41.55
CA HIS A 264 12.67 1.56 41.10
C HIS A 264 11.96 0.64 42.09
N GLN A 265 11.01 -0.16 41.61
CA GLN A 265 10.39 -1.23 42.40
C GLN A 265 10.89 -2.59 41.90
N PRO A 266 11.31 -3.49 42.80
CA PRO A 266 11.70 -4.86 42.42
C PRO A 266 10.50 -5.68 41.95
N LEU A 267 10.73 -6.55 40.96
CA LEU A 267 9.85 -7.63 40.51
C LEU A 267 9.81 -8.80 41.49
#